data_AF-A0A843DPX9-F1
#
_entry.id   AF-A0A843DPX9-F1
#
_cell.length_a   1.000
_cell.length_b   1.000
_cell.length_c   1.000
_cell.angle_alpha   90.00
_cell.angle_beta   90.00
_cell.angle_gamma   90.00
#
_symmetry.space_group_name_H-M   'P 1'
#
loop_
_entity.id
_entity.type
_entity.pdbx_description
1 polymer ?
#
loop_
_entity_poly.entity_id
_entity_poly.type
_entity_poly.pdbx_seq_one_letter_code
_entity_poly.pdbx_strand_id
1 'polypeptide(L)' 'KRMFLVKSILHNMGIEHRRFRMTFVSASEGAKWAVVVNDVIDTVKAIGPSPIAAERKRRGL' A
#
# COMPACT_ATOMS: atom_id res chain seq x y z
N LYS A 1 5.43 6.84 -15.19
CA LYS A 1 5.06 8.24 -14.86
C LYS A 1 3.88 8.32 -13.88
N ARG A 2 2.68 7.79 -14.20
CA ARG A 2 1.49 7.86 -13.31
C ARG A 2 1.72 7.34 -11.89
N MET A 3 2.39 6.21 -11.74
CA MET A 3 2.60 5.60 -10.41
C MET A 3 3.48 6.44 -9.46
N PHE A 4 4.39 7.24 -10.02
CA PHE A 4 5.15 8.21 -9.21
C PHE A 4 4.24 9.32 -8.69
N LEU A 5 3.38 9.87 -9.55
CA LEU A 5 2.42 10.89 -9.15
C LEU A 5 1.43 10.36 -8.11
N VAL A 6 0.92 9.14 -8.28
CA VAL A 6 0.05 8.48 -7.29
C VAL A 6 0.76 8.37 -5.93
N LYS A 7 2.02 7.90 -5.93
CA LYS A 7 2.81 7.79 -4.69
C LYS A 7 2.97 9.15 -4.01
N SER A 8 3.26 10.21 -4.76
CA SER A 8 3.37 11.57 -4.23
C SER A 8 2.04 12.11 -3.67
N ILE A 9 0.93 11.90 -4.38
CA ILE A 9 -0.40 12.33 -3.92
C ILE A 9 -0.77 11.63 -2.61
N LEU A 10 -0.61 10.30 -2.54
CA LEU A 10 -0.90 9.52 -1.34
C LEU A 10 -0.04 9.99 -0.15
N HIS A 11 1.24 10.26 -0.39
CA HIS A 11 2.13 10.80 0.64
C HIS A 11 1.65 12.15 1.16
N ASN A 12 1.28 13.07 0.26
CA ASN A 12 0.76 14.39 0.63
C ASN A 12 -0.59 14.32 1.37
N MET A 13 -1.37 13.26 1.19
CA MET A 13 -2.59 12.98 1.95
C MET A 13 -2.33 12.36 3.33
N GLY A 14 -1.07 12.22 3.75
CA GLY A 14 -0.68 11.61 5.02
C GLY A 14 -0.69 10.08 5.00
N ILE A 15 -0.74 9.46 3.82
CA ILE A 15 -0.60 8.00 3.71
C ILE A 15 0.89 7.64 3.67
N GLU A 16 1.27 6.72 4.55
CA GLU A 16 2.65 6.26 4.65
C GLU A 16 3.11 5.59 3.33
N HIS A 17 4.31 5.94 2.87
CA HIS A 17 4.79 5.65 1.51
C HIS A 17 4.99 4.15 1.20
N ARG A 18 5.21 3.32 2.22
CA ARG A 18 5.36 1.85 2.12
C ARG A 18 4.01 1.14 2.04
N ARG A 19 2.89 1.83 2.26
CA ARG A 19 1.53 1.28 2.04
C ARG A 19 1.17 1.16 0.56
N PHE A 20 1.97 1.74 -0.34
CA PHE A 20 1.79 1.65 -1.79
C PHE A 20 3.04 1.05 -2.44
N ARG A 21 2.87 -0.09 -3.12
CA ARG A 21 3.94 -0.77 -3.87
C ARG A 21 3.46 -1.05 -5.29
N MET A 22 4.27 -0.66 -6.28
CA MET A 22 4.08 -1.05 -7.67
C MET A 22 5.15 -2.07 -8.04
N THR A 23 4.74 -3.20 -8.61
CA THR A 23 5.64 -4.26 -9.05
C THR A 23 5.11 -4.86 -10.35
N PHE A 24 6.01 -5.22 -11.27
CA PHE A 24 5.66 -5.98 -12.46
C PHE A 24 5.85 -7.48 -12.19
N VAL A 25 4.78 -8.25 -12.40
CA VAL A 25 4.77 -9.71 -12.28
C VAL A 25 4.02 -10.25 -13.49
N SER A 26 4.66 -11.13 -14.25
CA SER A 26 4.09 -11.80 -15.42
C SER A 26 3.30 -13.05 -15.04
N ALA A 27 2.55 -13.61 -15.99
CA ALA A 27 1.73 -14.80 -15.77
C ALA A 27 2.52 -16.04 -15.33
N SER A 28 3.80 -16.14 -15.72
CA SER A 28 4.68 -17.27 -15.37
C SER A 28 5.40 -17.09 -14.03
N GLU A 29 5.28 -15.94 -13.38
CA GLU A 29 6.05 -15.57 -12.18
C GLU A 29 5.27 -15.81 -10.87
N GLY A 30 4.58 -16.96 -10.75
CA GLY A 30 3.73 -17.27 -9.59
C GLY A 30 4.48 -17.25 -8.25
N ALA A 31 5.70 -17.79 -8.19
CA ALA A 31 6.51 -17.77 -6.96
C ALA A 31 6.88 -16.34 -6.54
N LYS A 32 7.23 -15.48 -7.49
CA LYS A 32 7.52 -14.06 -7.24
C LYS A 32 6.27 -13.32 -6.78
N TRP A 33 5.10 -13.62 -7.36
CA TRP A 33 3.83 -13.05 -6.91
C TRP A 33 3.59 -13.32 -5.43
N ALA A 34 3.76 -14.58 -5.00
CA ALA A 34 3.57 -14.96 -3.59
C ALA A 34 4.50 -14.17 -2.66
N VAL A 35 5.79 -14.04 -3.01
CA VAL A 35 6.76 -13.25 -2.24
C VAL A 35 6.34 -11.78 -2.17
N VAL A 36 5.95 -11.17 -3.29
CA VAL A 36 5.54 -9.76 -3.34
C VAL A 36 4.32 -9.49 -2.47
N VAL A 37 3.30 -10.36 -2.53
CA VAL A 37 2.07 -10.19 -1.74
C VAL A 37 2.35 -10.35 -0.25
N ASN A 38 3.13 -11.37 0.14
CA ASN A 38 3.50 -11.58 1.54
C ASN A 38 4.27 -10.38 2.11
N ASP A 39 5.25 -9.86 1.37
CA ASP A 39 6.01 -8.68 1.79
C ASP A 39 5.13 -7.42 1.97
N VAL A 40 4.15 -7.22 1.08
CA VAL A 40 3.17 -6.12 1.23
C VAL A 40 2.33 -6.30 2.49
N ILE A 41 1.86 -7.52 2.76
CA ILE A 41 1.07 -7.83 3.96
C ILE A 41 1.89 -7.58 5.22
N ASP A 42 3.12 -8.08 5.28
CA ASP A 42 4.01 -7.92 6.43
C ASP A 42 4.36 -6.45 6.68
N THR A 43 4.65 -5.72 5.60
CA THR A 43 4.87 -4.27 5.65
C THR A 43 3.66 -3.53 6.21
N VAL A 44 2.46 -3.81 5.70
CA VAL A 44 1.22 -3.13 6.16
C VAL A 44 0.90 -3.49 7.61
N LYS A 45 1.09 -4.74 8.02
CA LYS A 45 0.91 -5.19 9.42
C LYS A 45 1.88 -4.47 10.35
N ALA A 46 3.14 -4.31 9.96
CA ALA A 46 4.15 -3.63 10.76
C ALA A 46 3.86 -2.12 10.93
N ILE A 47 3.30 -1.46 9.90
CA ILE A 47 2.90 -0.04 9.98
C ILE A 47 1.61 0.13 10.80
N GLY A 48 0.75 -0.89 10.84
CA GLY A 48 -0.51 -0.88 11.58
C GLY A 48 -1.71 -0.32 10.79
N PRO A 49 -2.84 -0.04 11.45
CA PRO A 49 -4.09 0.38 10.82
C PRO A 49 -3.96 1.64 9.96
N SER A 50 -4.79 1.75 8.90
CA SER A 50 -4.78 2.91 8.01
C SER A 50 -5.30 4.17 8.72
N PRO A 51 -4.66 5.35 8.51
CA PRO A 51 -5.17 6.61 9.03
C PRO A 51 -6.57 6.97 8.50
N ILE A 52 -6.95 6.46 7.31
CA ILE A 52 -8.30 6.65 6.75
C ILE A 52 -9.34 5.92 7.60
N ALA A 53 -9.02 4.74 8.13
CA ALA A 53 -9.94 4.00 8.99
C ALA A 53 -10.16 4.74 10.32
N ALA A 54 -9.10 5.33 10.88
CA ALA A 54 -9.19 6.17 12.06
C ALA A 54 -10.03 7.43 11.81
N GLU A 55 -9.84 8.09 10.67
CA GLU A 55 -10.63 9.26 10.27
C GLU A 55 -12.11 8.92 10.04
N ARG A 56 -12.39 7.78 9.40
CA ARG A 56 -13.76 7.29 9.19
C ARG A 56 -14.47 7.09 10.52
N LYS A 57 -13.82 6.43 11.48
CA LYS A 57 -14.32 6.26 12.84
C LYS A 57 -14.55 7.61 13.56
N ARG A 58 -13.63 8.57 13.41
CA ARG A 58 -13.76 9.92 13.97
C ARG A 58 -14.98 10.67 13.42
N ARG A 59 -15.30 10.49 12.14
CA ARG A 59 -16.44 11.11 11.46
C ARG A 59 -17.78 10.39 11.69
N GLY A 60 -17.79 9.26 12.40
CA GLY A 60 -19.00 8.45 12.60
C GLY A 60 -19.50 7.76 11.32
N LEU A 61 -18.60 7.51 10.37
CA LEU A 61 -18.85 6.82 9.09
C LEU A 61 -18.38 5.36 9.11
#